data_AF-A0A098G5X5-F1
#
_entry.id   AF-A0A098G5X5-F1
#
_cell.length_a   1.000
_cell.length_b   1.000
_cell.length_c   1.000
_cell.angle_alpha   90.00
_cell.angle_beta   90.00
_cell.angle_gamma   90.00
#
_symmetry.space_group_name_H-M   'P 1'
#
loop_
_entity.id
_entity.type
_entity.pdbx_description
1 polymer ?
#
loop_
_entity_poly.entity_id
_entity_poly.type
_entity_poly.pdbx_seq_one_letter_code
_entity_poly.pdbx_strand_id
1 'polypeptide(L)'
;MNSNNDDFKIETQRLVLRPFNFEDLDAFSLICSDPKVMRFIGDGQPLDKETVRARMESWITSYEEQGFGLLALTLKKTANF
;
A
#
# COMPACT_ATOMS: atom_id res chain seq x y z
N MET A 1 15.16 -12.08 -13.45
CA MET A 1 14.95 -10.71 -13.97
C MET A 1 15.01 -9.80 -12.76
N ASN A 2 16.11 -9.08 -12.58
CA ASN A 2 16.30 -8.16 -11.46
C ASN A 2 15.73 -6.82 -11.88
N SER A 3 14.42 -6.65 -11.76
CA SER A 3 13.83 -5.31 -11.82
C SER A 3 14.25 -4.59 -10.54
N ASN A 4 15.13 -3.60 -10.67
CA ASN A 4 15.48 -2.73 -9.56
C ASN A 4 14.19 -2.02 -9.12
N ASN A 5 13.69 -2.35 -7.93
CA ASN A 5 12.47 -1.78 -7.34
C ASN A 5 12.52 -0.25 -7.14
N ASP A 6 13.66 0.39 -7.45
CA ASP A 6 13.84 1.84 -7.40
C ASP A 6 13.12 2.59 -8.53
N ASP A 7 12.78 1.94 -9.65
CA ASP A 7 12.10 2.60 -10.78
C ASP A 7 10.64 3.01 -10.47
N PHE A 8 10.02 2.43 -9.43
CA PHE A 8 8.64 2.73 -9.01
C PHE A 8 8.52 3.72 -7.87
N LYS A 9 9.63 4.35 -7.48
CA LYS A 9 9.65 5.25 -6.34
C LYS A 9 9.43 6.70 -6.76
N ILE A 10 8.33 7.29 -6.31
CA ILE A 10 8.02 8.71 -6.53
C ILE A 10 8.34 9.48 -5.26
N GLU A 11 9.14 10.54 -5.40
CA GLU A 11 9.45 11.43 -4.28
C GLU A 11 8.80 12.80 -4.44
N THR A 12 8.23 13.29 -3.35
CA THR A 12 7.77 14.68 -3.24
C THR A 12 8.60 15.41 -2.18
N GLN A 13 8.28 16.67 -1.91
CA GLN A 13 8.94 17.42 -0.83
C GLN A 13 8.78 16.74 0.54
N ARG A 14 7.69 16.01 0.79
CA ARG A 14 7.36 15.44 2.11
C ARG A 14 7.18 13.92 2.13
N LEU A 15 6.95 13.31 0.98
CA LEU A 15 6.55 11.91 0.87
C LEU A 15 7.51 11.13 -0.03
N VAL A 16 7.64 9.85 0.29
CA VAL A 16 8.08 8.80 -0.61
C VAL A 16 6.87 7.92 -0.90
N LEU A 17 6.62 7.66 -2.18
CA LEU A 17 5.65 6.68 -2.64
C LEU A 17 6.45 5.52 -3.21
N ARG A 18 6.15 4.29 -2.75
CA ARG A 18 6.83 3.07 -3.19
C ARG A 18 5.82 1.93 -3.37
N PRO A 19 6.15 0.87 -4.12
CA PRO A 19 5.37 -0.36 -4.12
C PRO A 19 5.06 -0.85 -2.70
N PHE A 20 3.86 -1.38 -2.49
CA PHE A 20 3.55 -2.12 -1.26
C PHE A 20 4.44 -3.34 -1.13
N ASN A 21 4.76 -3.70 0.11
CA ASN A 21 5.33 -5.00 0.45
C ASN A 21 4.60 -5.56 1.69
N PHE A 22 4.88 -6.81 2.04
CA PHE A 22 4.18 -7.47 3.15
C PHE A 22 4.49 -6.90 4.54
N GLU A 23 5.55 -6.11 4.72
CA GLU A 23 5.83 -5.41 5.97
C GLU A 23 4.78 -4.31 6.23
N ASP A 24 4.15 -3.79 5.17
CA ASP A 24 3.07 -2.80 5.28
C ASP A 24 1.73 -3.40 5.74
N LEU A 25 1.60 -4.74 5.72
CA LEU A 25 0.31 -5.42 5.92
C LEU A 25 -0.33 -5.02 7.24
N ASP A 26 0.45 -4.99 8.32
CA ASP A 26 -0.07 -4.74 9.66
C ASP A 26 -0.57 -3.30 9.80
N ALA A 27 0.24 -2.33 9.37
CA ALA A 27 -0.12 -0.92 9.40
C ALA A 27 -1.32 -0.63 8.48
N PHE A 28 -1.33 -1.19 7.27
CA PHE A 28 -2.42 -0.97 6.32
C PHE A 28 -3.72 -1.65 6.76
N SER A 29 -3.65 -2.83 7.38
CA SER A 29 -4.83 -3.51 7.94
C SER A 29 -5.49 -2.69 9.04
N LEU A 30 -4.72 -1.98 9.88
CA LEU A 30 -5.29 -1.09 10.89
C LEU A 30 -6.13 0.02 10.23
N ILE A 31 -5.63 0.61 9.14
CA ILE A 31 -6.35 1.63 8.36
C ILE A 31 -7.64 1.05 7.77
N CYS A 32 -7.56 -0.13 7.13
CA CYS A 32 -8.72 -0.78 6.51
C CYS A 32 -9.74 -1.32 7.52
N SER A 33 -9.34 -1.52 8.78
CA SER A 33 -10.25 -1.94 9.84
C SER A 33 -11.01 -0.78 10.50
N ASP A 34 -10.64 0.48 10.22
CA ASP A 34 -11.31 1.65 10.81
C ASP A 34 -12.61 1.97 10.03
N PRO A 35 -13.81 1.88 10.67
CA PRO A 35 -15.07 2.21 10.03
C PRO A 35 -15.16 3.65 9.54
N LYS A 36 -14.43 4.59 10.15
CA LYS A 36 -14.41 5.99 9.70
C LYS A 36 -13.69 6.14 8.36
N VAL A 37 -12.62 5.38 8.15
CA VAL A 37 -11.88 5.33 6.87
C VAL A 37 -12.73 4.63 5.82
N MET A 38 -13.29 3.48 6.17
CA MET A 38 -13.98 2.62 5.21
C MET A 38 -15.40 3.05 4.85
N ARG A 39 -16.04 3.94 5.62
CA ARG A 39 -17.43 4.39 5.42
C ARG A 39 -17.83 4.71 3.97
N PHE A 40 -16.89 5.21 3.16
CA PHE A 40 -17.12 5.59 1.77
C PHE A 40 -16.30 4.76 0.75
N ILE A 41 -15.63 3.71 1.20
CA ILE A 41 -14.76 2.86 0.39
C ILE A 41 -15.45 1.51 0.19
N GLY A 42 -15.59 1.07 -1.06
CA GLY A 42 -16.24 -0.19 -1.39
C GLY A 42 -17.71 -0.21 -0.97
N ASP A 43 -18.09 -1.19 -0.16
CA ASP A 43 -19.43 -1.36 0.42
C ASP A 43 -19.61 -0.64 1.78
N GLY A 44 -18.61 0.15 2.19
CA GLY A 44 -18.64 0.88 3.45
C GLY A 44 -18.23 0.06 4.68
N GLN A 45 -17.92 -1.24 4.52
CA GLN A 45 -17.55 -2.10 5.65
C GLN A 45 -16.04 -2.12 5.90
N PRO A 46 -15.60 -2.16 7.18
CA PRO A 46 -14.22 -2.49 7.54
C PRO A 46 -13.78 -3.83 6.95
N LEU A 47 -12.50 -3.93 6.61
CA LEU A 47 -11.90 -5.17 6.11
C LEU A 47 -11.13 -5.88 7.21
N ASP A 48 -11.17 -7.21 7.18
CA ASP A 48 -10.24 -8.03 7.97
C ASP A 48 -8.85 -8.11 7.31
N LYS A 49 -7.86 -8.54 8.11
CA LYS A 49 -6.46 -8.62 7.69
C LYS A 49 -6.23 -9.61 6.53
N GLU A 50 -7.06 -10.65 6.42
CA GLU A 50 -6.93 -11.66 5.36
C GLU A 50 -7.37 -11.10 4.01
N THR A 51 -8.50 -10.38 3.99
CA THR A 51 -8.99 -9.65 2.82
C THR A 51 -7.98 -8.59 2.37
N VAL A 52 -7.38 -7.87 3.33
CA VAL A 52 -6.33 -6.88 3.03
C VAL A 52 -5.09 -7.56 2.43
N ARG A 53 -4.66 -8.70 2.98
CA ARG A 53 -3.55 -9.48 2.43
C ARG A 53 -3.78 -9.89 0.98
N ALA A 54 -4.95 -10.46 0.67
CA ALA A 54 -5.27 -10.89 -0.69
C ALA A 54 -5.27 -9.73 -1.70
N ARG A 55 -5.75 -8.54 -1.28
CA ARG A 55 -5.67 -7.33 -2.12
C ARG A 55 -4.23 -6.87 -2.33
N MET A 56 -3.42 -6.88 -1.27
CA MET A 56 -2.00 -6.52 -1.34
C MET A 56 -1.20 -7.46 -2.25
N GLU A 57 -1.44 -8.77 -2.16
CA GLU A 57 -0.89 -9.77 -3.10
C GLU A 57 -1.20 -9.40 -4.55
N SER A 58 -2.47 -9.09 -4.85
CA SER A 58 -2.88 -8.67 -6.20
C SER A 58 -2.16 -7.39 -6.65
N TRP A 59 -1.94 -6.41 -5.77
CA TRP A 59 -1.21 -5.20 -6.12
C TRP A 59 0.27 -5.46 -6.39
N ILE A 60 0.92 -6.28 -5.54
CA ILE A 60 2.33 -6.65 -5.69
C ILE A 60 2.55 -7.33 -7.05
N THR A 61 1.69 -8.27 -7.43
CA THR A 61 1.74 -8.90 -8.76
C THR A 61 1.49 -7.89 -9.88
N SER A 62 0.52 -6.98 -9.72
CA SER A 62 0.16 -6.03 -10.78
C SER A 62 1.28 -5.04 -11.13
N TYR A 63 2.20 -4.73 -10.22
CA TYR A 63 3.31 -3.82 -10.52
C TYR A 63 4.23 -4.39 -11.60
N GLU A 64 4.50 -5.70 -11.58
CA GLU A 64 5.34 -6.36 -12.57
C GLU A 64 4.66 -6.42 -13.94
N GLU A 65 3.34 -6.55 -13.97
CA GLU A 65 2.54 -6.67 -15.19
C GLU A 65 2.27 -5.31 -15.86
N GLN A 66 2.01 -4.27 -15.06
CA GLN A 66 1.41 -3.02 -15.53
C GLN A 66 2.35 -1.82 -15.36
N GLY A 67 3.34 -1.90 -14.47
CA GLY A 67 4.26 -0.80 -14.20
C GLY A 67 3.62 0.39 -13.46
N PHE A 68 2.43 0.23 -12.87
CA PHE A 68 1.83 1.23 -11.99
C PHE A 68 0.79 0.58 -11.06
N GLY A 69 0.37 1.28 -10.01
CA GLY A 69 -0.66 0.80 -9.10
C GLY A 69 -0.80 1.66 -7.84
N LEU A 70 -1.53 1.14 -6.86
CA LEU A 70 -1.63 1.78 -5.54
C LEU A 70 -0.25 1.71 -4.86
N LEU A 71 0.24 2.82 -4.30
CA LEU A 71 1.56 2.87 -3.65
C LEU A 71 1.43 3.10 -2.15
N ALA A 72 2.34 2.53 -1.39
CA ALA A 72 2.52 2.84 0.03
C ALA A 72 3.15 4.23 0.18
N LEU A 73 2.60 5.06 1.07
CA LEU A 73 3.08 6.42 1.34
C LEU A 73 3.85 6.45 2.65
N THR A 74 5.09 6.94 2.61
CA THR A 74 5.92 7.17 3.80
C THR A 74 6.32 8.64 3.91
N LEU A 75 6.27 9.19 5.12
CA LEU A 75 6.66 10.59 5.38
C LEU A 75 8.19 10.70 5.53
N LYS A 76 8.83 11.58 4.76
CA LYS A 76 10.29 11.77 4.78
C LYS A 76 10.83 12.21 6.15
N LYS A 77 10.06 12.98 6.92
CA LYS A 77 10.46 13.45 8.26
C LYS A 77 10.37 12.37 9.34
N THR A 78 9.65 11.29 9.07
CA THR A 78 9.39 10.23 10.04
C THR A 78 9.68 8.92 9.32
N ALA A 79 10.96 8.64 9.08
CA ALA A 79 11.39 7.34 8.58
C ALA A 79 11.31 6.29 9.72
N ASN A 80 10.11 6.06 10.26
CA ASN A 80 9.77 4.97 11.17
C ASN A 80 8.40 4.42 10.72
N PHE A 81 8.38 3.19 10.23
CA PHE A 81 7.20 2.32 10.18
C PHE A 81 7.59 1.01 10.85
#